data_AF-B6QP56-F1
#
_entry.id   AF-B6QP56-F1
#
_cell.length_a   1.000
_cell.length_b   1.000
_cell.length_c   1.000
_cell.angle_alpha   90.00
_cell.angle_beta   90.00
_cell.angle_gamma   90.00
#
_symmetry.space_group_name_H-M   'P 1'
#
loop_
_entity.id
_entity.type
_entity.pdbx_description
1 polymer ?
#
loop_
_entity_poly.entity_id
_entity_poly.type
_entity_poly.pdbx_seq_one_letter_code
_entity_poly.pdbx_strand_id
1 'polypeptide(L)'
;MAPGITEFMEEERFEVRKTASKLDALKASNNGYNNGGRDEEQQINGRSDTSAATAVTHNTDGQDETPVFTMPSIHKLREAQRRVEHDFRSDTVTVPTVHMMQAMIESSFQDDMYDATGDESVNRLQQRLVELTGKEAAMWALSGTMGNQICLRTHLTQPPHTVLLDYRAHVHCWETGAMPVMSQAAVTQVHPKNGLHLTLEDVKKHIIADGNIHFPPTRVVSLENSLSGTILPLKDAKEISDFVRNFPVEEGEKPIAMHLDGARLFDAVAAEGVSLKEYCACFDSISICLAKGLGAPMGSIIVGSKKFIHRARLFRKMFGGGTRQVCLHLARTVYFAIY
;
A
#
# COMPACT_ATOMS: atom_id res chain seq x y z
N MET A 1 -14.88 -28.08 16.01
CA MET A 1 -15.05 -29.28 15.17
C MET A 1 -15.60 -28.82 13.83
N ALA A 2 -14.91 -29.16 12.75
CA ALA A 2 -15.31 -28.85 11.38
C ALA A 2 -16.30 -29.90 10.83
N PRO A 3 -17.11 -29.52 9.84
CA PRO A 3 -17.32 -30.30 8.62
C PRO A 3 -16.99 -29.41 7.40
N GLY A 4 -16.43 -29.83 6.28
CA GLY A 4 -16.08 -31.11 5.68
C GLY A 4 -15.86 -30.74 4.21
N ILE A 5 -14.62 -30.75 3.72
CA ILE A 5 -14.30 -30.50 2.31
C ILE A 5 -13.44 -31.67 1.85
N THR A 6 -14.10 -32.66 1.28
CA THR A 6 -13.49 -33.69 0.44
C THR A 6 -14.44 -33.91 -0.73
N GLU A 7 -14.27 -33.13 -1.78
CA GLU A 7 -14.67 -33.53 -3.13
C GLU A 7 -13.80 -32.76 -4.13
N PHE A 8 -12.99 -33.53 -4.86
CA PHE A 8 -12.13 -33.08 -5.94
C PHE A 8 -13.00 -32.73 -7.15
N MET A 9 -12.81 -31.55 -7.74
CA MET A 9 -13.27 -31.28 -9.11
C MET A 9 -12.03 -31.08 -10.01
N GLU A 10 -12.04 -31.81 -11.12
CA GLU A 10 -11.01 -31.87 -12.16
C GLU A 10 -10.69 -30.50 -12.76
N GLU A 11 -9.45 -30.36 -13.24
CA GLU A 11 -8.90 -29.20 -13.93
C GLU A 11 -9.74 -28.81 -15.16
N GLU A 12 -10.54 -27.76 -15.07
CA GLU A 12 -11.04 -27.07 -16.26
C GLU A 12 -9.91 -26.22 -16.87
N ARG A 13 -9.37 -26.69 -17.99
CA ARG A 13 -8.47 -25.91 -18.86
C ARG A 13 -9.28 -24.84 -19.58
N PHE A 14 -9.01 -23.57 -19.30
CA PHE A 14 -9.57 -22.44 -20.05
C PHE A 14 -8.71 -22.14 -21.29
N GLU A 15 -9.24 -22.38 -22.50
CA GLU A 15 -8.67 -21.86 -23.75
C GLU A 15 -9.13 -20.41 -23.99
N VAL A 16 -8.19 -19.48 -24.09
CA VAL A 16 -8.45 -18.09 -24.50
C VAL A 16 -8.20 -17.94 -26.00
N ARG A 17 -9.26 -17.74 -26.79
CA ARG A 17 -9.16 -17.42 -28.23
C ARG A 17 -8.70 -15.97 -28.41
N LYS A 18 -7.59 -15.75 -29.12
CA LYS A 18 -7.14 -14.41 -29.56
C LYS A 18 -8.09 -13.83 -30.62
N THR A 19 -8.71 -12.70 -30.33
CA THR A 19 -9.17 -11.76 -31.38
C THR A 19 -7.98 -10.93 -31.86
N ALA A 20 -7.69 -10.97 -33.16
CA ALA A 20 -6.57 -10.29 -33.79
C ALA A 20 -6.60 -8.77 -33.52
N SER A 21 -5.48 -8.22 -33.04
CA SER A 21 -5.29 -6.77 -32.88
C SER A 21 -4.57 -6.18 -34.09
N LYS A 22 -4.82 -4.90 -34.38
CA LYS A 22 -4.40 -4.11 -35.56
C LYS A 22 -2.87 -3.99 -35.80
N LEU A 23 -2.02 -4.76 -35.13
CA LEU A 23 -0.57 -4.66 -35.22
C LEU A 23 0.01 -5.35 -36.48
N ASP A 24 -0.69 -6.33 -37.04
CA ASP A 24 -0.23 -7.06 -38.23
C ASP A 24 -0.33 -6.25 -39.53
N ALA A 25 -1.16 -5.21 -39.56
CA ALA A 25 -1.32 -4.33 -40.72
C ALA A 25 -0.13 -3.36 -40.92
N LEU A 26 0.69 -3.11 -39.89
CA LEU A 26 1.81 -2.15 -39.93
C LEU A 26 3.13 -2.76 -40.39
N LYS A 27 3.27 -4.10 -40.38
CA LYS A 27 4.50 -4.78 -40.83
C LYS A 27 4.56 -4.97 -42.35
N ALA A 28 3.45 -4.79 -43.06
CA ALA A 28 3.40 -4.95 -44.52
C ALA A 28 3.92 -3.73 -45.31
N SER A 29 4.20 -2.58 -44.68
CA SER A 29 4.54 -1.33 -45.40
C SER A 29 6.02 -0.95 -45.42
N ASN A 30 6.93 -1.72 -44.82
CA ASN A 30 8.33 -1.30 -44.61
C ASN A 30 9.38 -2.22 -45.25
N ASN A 31 9.12 -2.68 -46.48
CA ASN A 31 10.15 -3.33 -47.30
C ASN A 31 10.61 -2.41 -48.42
N GLY A 32 11.76 -1.78 -48.21
CA GLY A 32 12.48 -1.06 -49.24
C GLY A 32 13.52 -0.13 -48.63
N TYR A 33 14.70 -0.64 -48.32
CA TYR A 33 15.97 0.03 -48.64
C TYR A 33 17.13 -0.97 -48.49
N ASN A 34 17.86 -1.09 -49.59
CA ASN A 34 18.98 -2.00 -49.85
C ASN A 34 20.29 -1.24 -49.58
N ASN A 35 21.30 -1.90 -49.02
CA ASN A 35 22.71 -1.70 -49.39
C ASN A 35 23.61 -2.71 -48.67
N GLY A 36 24.46 -3.39 -49.45
CA GLY A 36 25.34 -4.46 -48.98
C GLY A 36 26.80 -4.07 -48.82
N GLY A 37 27.61 -5.10 -48.56
CA GLY A 37 29.01 -5.14 -48.97
C GLY A 37 30.05 -5.50 -47.90
N ARG A 38 30.62 -6.71 -48.06
CA ARG A 38 31.99 -7.17 -47.74
C ARG A 38 32.34 -7.43 -46.27
N ASP A 39 33.23 -8.35 -45.91
CA ASP A 39 33.74 -9.63 -46.43
C ASP A 39 34.69 -10.15 -45.30
N GLU A 40 35.01 -11.43 -45.37
CA GLU A 40 36.21 -12.11 -44.84
C GLU A 40 36.22 -12.83 -43.47
N GLU A 41 36.91 -13.97 -43.57
CA GLU A 41 36.97 -15.20 -42.78
C GLU A 41 37.88 -15.08 -41.54
N GLN A 42 37.67 -15.94 -40.53
CA GLN A 42 38.66 -16.99 -40.20
C GLN A 42 38.21 -17.91 -39.05
N GLN A 43 38.64 -19.16 -39.19
CA GLN A 43 38.26 -20.37 -38.47
C GLN A 43 39.13 -20.68 -37.23
N ILE A 44 38.46 -21.20 -36.19
CA ILE A 44 38.70 -22.47 -35.47
C ILE A 44 39.77 -22.59 -34.33
N ASN A 45 39.29 -23.27 -33.27
CA ASN A 45 39.91 -24.01 -32.15
C ASN A 45 40.39 -23.23 -30.90
N GLY A 46 40.07 -23.59 -29.65
CA GLY A 46 39.30 -24.73 -29.10
C GLY A 46 39.74 -25.03 -27.64
N ARG A 47 38.79 -25.57 -26.85
CA ARG A 47 38.88 -26.24 -25.51
C ARG A 47 38.56 -25.44 -24.23
N SER A 48 37.46 -25.81 -23.57
CA SER A 48 37.48 -26.41 -22.22
C SER A 48 36.16 -27.14 -21.92
N ASP A 49 36.29 -28.20 -21.10
CA ASP A 49 35.37 -29.31 -20.88
C ASP A 49 34.32 -29.11 -19.77
N THR A 50 33.17 -29.75 -19.98
CA THR A 50 32.27 -30.46 -19.01
C THR A 50 31.53 -29.72 -17.89
N SER A 51 30.19 -29.63 -17.99
CA SER A 51 29.23 -30.56 -17.33
C SER A 51 27.86 -29.92 -17.02
N ALA A 52 26.81 -30.40 -17.69
CA ALA A 52 25.45 -30.62 -17.17
C ALA A 52 24.59 -31.07 -18.37
N ALA A 53 24.25 -32.35 -18.39
CA ALA A 53 23.50 -32.97 -19.48
C ALA A 53 22.06 -32.43 -19.52
N THR A 54 21.79 -31.58 -20.51
CA THR A 54 20.44 -31.18 -20.91
C THR A 54 19.82 -32.33 -21.68
N ALA A 55 18.81 -32.99 -21.13
CA ALA A 55 17.96 -33.89 -21.90
C ALA A 55 17.07 -33.04 -22.82
N VAL A 56 17.59 -32.70 -24.01
CA VAL A 56 16.81 -32.13 -25.11
C VAL A 56 16.24 -33.30 -25.88
N THR A 57 14.98 -33.63 -25.63
CA THR A 57 14.19 -34.43 -26.57
C THR A 57 13.79 -33.52 -27.72
N HIS A 58 14.48 -33.65 -28.86
CA HIS A 58 14.01 -33.09 -30.12
C HIS A 58 12.73 -33.83 -30.53
N ASN A 59 11.59 -33.15 -30.43
CA ASN A 59 10.42 -33.50 -31.22
C ASN A 59 10.31 -32.50 -32.36
N THR A 60 10.48 -33.01 -33.56
CA THR A 60 10.11 -32.36 -34.82
C THR A 60 8.59 -32.27 -34.87
N ASP A 61 8.05 -31.08 -34.67
CA ASP A 61 6.91 -30.55 -35.43
C ASP A 61 6.63 -29.11 -35.00
N GLY A 62 6.52 -28.21 -35.98
CA GLY A 62 6.34 -26.79 -35.76
C GLY A 62 5.02 -26.47 -35.08
N GLN A 63 5.07 -26.20 -33.79
CA GLN A 63 4.07 -25.43 -33.05
C GLN A 63 4.80 -24.48 -32.10
N ASP A 64 4.36 -23.22 -32.11
CA ASP A 64 4.80 -22.13 -31.23
C ASP A 64 5.04 -22.63 -29.79
N GLU A 65 6.30 -22.83 -29.40
CA GLU A 65 6.69 -23.02 -28.01
C GLU A 65 6.50 -21.69 -27.28
N THR A 66 5.25 -21.42 -26.91
CA THR A 66 4.99 -20.49 -25.83
C THR A 66 5.66 -21.13 -24.60
N PRO A 67 6.63 -20.49 -23.94
CA PRO A 67 7.28 -21.10 -22.79
C PRO A 67 6.20 -21.34 -21.73
N VAL A 68 5.80 -22.60 -21.55
CA VAL A 68 4.96 -23.01 -20.44
C VAL A 68 5.82 -22.86 -19.21
N PHE A 69 5.61 -21.77 -18.46
CA PHE A 69 6.27 -21.56 -17.18
C PHE A 69 5.70 -22.61 -16.20
N THR A 70 6.28 -23.81 -16.17
CA THR A 70 5.96 -24.83 -15.17
C THR A 70 6.52 -24.37 -13.82
N MET A 71 5.79 -23.50 -13.10
CA MET A 71 6.21 -22.78 -11.88
C MET A 71 7.13 -23.59 -10.94
N PRO A 72 8.47 -23.49 -11.06
CA PRO A 72 9.42 -24.11 -10.12
C PRO A 72 9.45 -23.34 -8.78
N SER A 73 8.79 -22.18 -8.73
CA SER A 73 8.78 -21.22 -7.63
C SER A 73 7.71 -21.48 -6.57
N ILE A 74 6.69 -22.30 -6.85
CA ILE A 74 5.67 -22.64 -5.83
C ILE A 74 6.32 -23.34 -4.63
N HIS A 75 7.35 -24.16 -4.85
CA HIS A 75 8.09 -24.79 -3.75
C HIS A 75 8.73 -23.74 -2.83
N LYS A 76 9.44 -22.74 -3.40
CA LYS A 76 10.08 -21.66 -2.64
C LYS A 76 9.06 -20.81 -1.89
N LEU A 77 7.90 -20.53 -2.49
CA LEU A 77 6.81 -19.81 -1.83
C LEU A 77 6.26 -20.60 -0.65
N ARG A 78 5.93 -21.88 -0.84
CA ARG A 78 5.45 -22.77 0.23
C ARG A 78 6.47 -22.95 1.35
N GLU A 79 7.75 -23.02 1.02
CA GLU A 79 8.82 -23.06 2.01
C GLU A 79 8.90 -21.76 2.82
N ALA A 80 8.81 -20.61 2.15
CA ALA A 80 8.72 -19.32 2.83
C ALA A 80 7.49 -19.24 3.76
N GLN A 81 6.32 -19.72 3.31
CA GLN A 81 5.12 -19.80 4.13
C GLN A 81 5.30 -20.69 5.36
N ARG A 82 5.87 -21.89 5.20
CA ARG A 82 6.17 -22.79 6.34
C ARG A 82 7.12 -22.16 7.35
N ARG A 83 8.12 -21.39 6.89
CA ARG A 83 9.04 -20.70 7.81
C ARG A 83 8.35 -19.65 8.67
N VAL A 84 7.30 -19.01 8.17
CA VAL A 84 6.61 -17.93 8.88
C VAL A 84 5.38 -18.39 9.66
N GLU A 85 4.92 -19.63 9.46
CA GLU A 85 3.77 -20.23 10.16
C GLU A 85 3.90 -20.19 11.69
N HIS A 86 5.14 -20.22 12.21
CA HIS A 86 5.45 -20.17 13.63
C HIS A 86 6.27 -18.92 14.01
N ASP A 87 6.27 -17.89 13.16
CA ASP A 87 7.00 -16.65 13.40
C ASP A 87 6.11 -15.60 14.06
N PHE A 88 6.18 -15.53 15.40
CA PHE A 88 5.38 -14.61 16.22
C PHE A 88 6.05 -13.26 16.49
N ARG A 89 7.11 -12.90 15.75
CA ARG A 89 7.81 -11.62 15.95
C ARG A 89 6.93 -10.42 15.59
N SER A 90 6.15 -10.54 14.52
CA SER A 90 5.27 -9.49 13.99
C SER A 90 4.39 -10.05 12.87
N ASP A 91 3.20 -9.48 12.67
CA ASP A 91 2.35 -9.77 11.49
C ASP A 91 2.93 -9.23 10.17
N THR A 92 4.04 -8.50 10.20
CA THR A 92 4.76 -8.07 8.99
C THR A 92 5.52 -9.20 8.28
N VAL A 93 5.69 -10.36 8.94
CA VAL A 93 6.42 -11.51 8.37
C VAL A 93 5.56 -12.34 7.40
N THR A 94 4.30 -11.98 7.20
CA THR A 94 3.38 -12.66 6.29
C THR A 94 3.97 -12.80 4.90
N VAL A 95 3.82 -13.99 4.31
CA VAL A 95 4.26 -14.30 2.95
C VAL A 95 3.02 -14.41 2.06
N PRO A 96 3.03 -13.81 0.84
CA PRO A 96 1.89 -13.88 -0.07
C PRO A 96 1.40 -15.31 -0.34
N THR A 97 0.09 -15.48 -0.51
CA THR A 97 -0.47 -16.78 -0.92
C THR A 97 -0.28 -17.04 -2.41
N VAL A 98 -0.46 -18.28 -2.86
CA VAL A 98 -0.42 -18.63 -4.29
C VAL A 98 -1.44 -17.78 -5.08
N HIS A 99 -2.64 -17.58 -4.54
CA HIS A 99 -3.66 -16.74 -5.16
C HIS A 99 -3.25 -15.27 -5.25
N MET A 100 -2.56 -14.75 -4.23
CA MET A 100 -2.00 -13.39 -4.28
C MET A 100 -0.94 -13.27 -5.36
N MET A 101 -0.03 -14.24 -5.46
CA MET A 101 1.02 -14.27 -6.48
C MET A 101 0.43 -14.36 -7.89
N GLN A 102 -0.55 -15.24 -8.11
CA GLN A 102 -1.25 -15.35 -9.37
C GLN A 102 -1.86 -14.01 -9.77
N ALA A 103 -2.49 -13.33 -8.82
CA ALA A 103 -3.15 -12.09 -9.11
C ALA A 103 -2.20 -10.89 -9.34
N MET A 104 -0.96 -10.96 -8.83
CA MET A 104 0.10 -10.02 -9.20
C MET A 104 0.51 -10.22 -10.67
N ILE A 105 0.61 -11.47 -11.13
CA ILE A 105 0.98 -11.80 -12.52
C ILE A 105 -0.14 -11.39 -13.49
N GLU A 106 -1.40 -11.53 -13.08
CA GLU A 106 -2.58 -11.15 -13.86
C GLU A 106 -2.92 -9.65 -13.81
N SER A 107 -2.15 -8.85 -13.08
CA SER A 107 -2.39 -7.42 -12.96
C SER A 107 -2.07 -6.68 -14.27
N SER A 108 -2.54 -5.44 -14.38
CA SER A 108 -2.08 -4.50 -15.41
C SER A 108 -0.60 -4.16 -15.19
N PHE A 109 0.14 -3.78 -16.23
CA PHE A 109 1.57 -3.42 -16.14
C PHE A 109 1.84 -2.00 -16.64
N GLN A 110 0.91 -1.09 -16.37
CA GLN A 110 0.98 0.30 -16.81
C GLN A 110 1.92 1.12 -15.90
N ASP A 111 2.33 2.29 -16.38
CA ASP A 111 3.12 3.24 -15.60
C ASP A 111 2.19 4.12 -14.75
N ASP A 112 2.21 3.96 -13.42
CA ASP A 112 1.35 4.74 -12.50
C ASP A 112 1.61 6.26 -12.57
N MET A 113 2.75 6.71 -13.10
CA MET A 113 3.10 8.14 -13.17
C MET A 113 2.91 8.75 -14.56
N TYR A 114 3.36 8.05 -15.62
CA TYR A 114 3.43 8.61 -16.97
C TYR A 114 2.15 8.39 -17.77
N ASP A 115 1.50 7.25 -17.58
CA ASP A 115 0.29 6.96 -18.34
C ASP A 115 -0.83 7.90 -17.87
N ALA A 116 -1.58 8.46 -18.83
CA ALA A 116 -2.60 9.46 -18.54
C ALA A 116 -3.68 8.98 -17.55
N THR A 117 -3.93 7.66 -17.52
CA THR A 117 -4.88 7.02 -16.62
C THR A 117 -4.22 6.40 -15.39
N GLY A 118 -2.89 6.38 -15.30
CA GLY A 118 -2.16 5.54 -14.34
C GLY A 118 -2.42 4.05 -14.56
N ASP A 119 -2.07 3.23 -13.57
CA ASP A 119 -2.24 1.78 -13.65
C ASP A 119 -3.64 1.32 -13.21
N GLU A 120 -4.29 0.51 -14.04
CA GLU A 120 -5.65 0.02 -13.81
C GLU A 120 -5.80 -0.77 -12.49
N SER A 121 -4.84 -1.63 -12.16
CA SER A 121 -4.89 -2.47 -10.95
C SER A 121 -4.72 -1.64 -9.70
N VAL A 122 -3.82 -0.64 -9.74
CA VAL A 122 -3.67 0.37 -8.68
C VAL A 122 -4.97 1.16 -8.50
N ASN A 123 -5.56 1.61 -9.60
CA ASN A 123 -6.80 2.38 -9.57
C ASN A 123 -7.97 1.58 -9.00
N ARG A 124 -8.11 0.30 -9.38
CA ARG A 124 -9.14 -0.60 -8.83
C ARG A 124 -8.97 -0.82 -7.35
N LEU A 125 -7.74 -1.01 -6.86
CA LEU A 125 -7.45 -1.12 -5.44
C LEU A 125 -7.83 0.16 -4.67
N GLN A 126 -7.38 1.32 -5.16
CA GLN A 126 -7.69 2.62 -4.59
C GLN A 126 -9.21 2.86 -4.53
N GLN A 127 -9.92 2.53 -5.60
CA GLN A 127 -11.37 2.65 -5.69
C GLN A 127 -12.09 1.73 -4.69
N ARG A 128 -11.61 0.50 -4.51
CA ARG A 128 -12.16 -0.41 -3.50
C ARG A 128 -11.99 0.13 -2.09
N LEU A 129 -10.85 0.73 -1.76
CA LEU A 129 -10.64 1.35 -0.44
C LEU A 129 -11.50 2.60 -0.27
N VAL A 130 -11.75 3.37 -1.34
CA VAL A 130 -12.72 4.48 -1.34
C VAL A 130 -14.12 3.98 -0.95
N GLU A 131 -14.59 2.89 -1.56
CA GLU A 131 -15.90 2.29 -1.26
C GLU A 131 -16.01 1.80 0.18
N LEU A 132 -14.99 1.08 0.65
CA LEU A 132 -14.96 0.48 2.00
C LEU A 132 -14.87 1.53 3.11
N THR A 133 -14.06 2.57 2.89
CA THR A 133 -13.82 3.62 3.90
C THR A 133 -14.82 4.78 3.81
N GLY A 134 -15.52 4.90 2.67
CA GLY A 134 -16.39 6.05 2.37
C GLY A 134 -15.65 7.36 2.13
N LYS A 135 -14.32 7.33 1.96
CA LYS A 135 -13.53 8.53 1.61
C LYS A 135 -13.63 8.84 0.13
N GLU A 136 -13.31 10.08 -0.23
CA GLU A 136 -13.54 10.54 -1.61
C GLU A 136 -12.46 10.09 -2.60
N ALA A 137 -11.25 9.84 -2.09
CA ALA A 137 -10.10 9.44 -2.89
C ALA A 137 -9.12 8.61 -2.07
N ALA A 138 -8.31 7.84 -2.78
CA ALA A 138 -7.23 7.04 -2.24
C ALA A 138 -5.95 7.19 -3.06
N MET A 139 -4.82 6.91 -2.43
CA MET A 139 -3.51 6.90 -3.06
C MET A 139 -2.65 5.77 -2.49
N TRP A 140 -2.08 4.94 -3.34
CA TRP A 140 -1.10 3.95 -2.93
C TRP A 140 0.24 4.58 -2.53
N ALA A 141 0.85 4.04 -1.48
CA ALA A 141 2.17 4.39 -0.96
C ALA A 141 3.02 3.14 -0.71
N LEU A 142 4.35 3.27 -0.78
CA LEU A 142 5.27 2.13 -0.66
C LEU A 142 5.25 1.46 0.72
N SER A 143 5.02 2.22 1.78
CA SER A 143 5.05 1.72 3.17
C SER A 143 4.11 2.52 4.08
N GLY A 144 3.84 1.98 5.28
CA GLY A 144 3.09 2.67 6.33
C GLY A 144 3.74 3.98 6.74
N THR A 145 5.05 3.96 6.99
CA THR A 145 5.85 5.15 7.31
C THR A 145 5.74 6.23 6.24
N MET A 146 5.89 5.86 4.95
CA MET A 146 5.70 6.83 3.87
C MET A 146 4.26 7.38 3.87
N GLY A 147 3.27 6.52 4.09
CA GLY A 147 1.86 6.90 4.18
C GLY A 147 1.60 7.95 5.26
N ASN A 148 2.08 7.69 6.47
CA ASN A 148 1.94 8.58 7.62
C ASN A 148 2.65 9.91 7.39
N GLN A 149 3.93 9.89 6.96
CA GLN A 149 4.69 11.11 6.75
C GLN A 149 4.13 11.97 5.61
N ILE A 150 3.62 11.35 4.54
CA ILE A 150 2.88 12.08 3.50
C ILE A 150 1.62 12.71 4.08
N CYS A 151 0.88 11.99 4.92
CA CYS A 151 -0.35 12.52 5.52
C CYS A 151 -0.08 13.75 6.39
N LEU A 152 0.87 13.63 7.31
CA LEU A 152 1.28 14.71 8.21
C LEU A 152 1.79 15.91 7.41
N ARG A 153 2.70 15.70 6.45
CA ARG A 153 3.22 16.78 5.60
C ARG A 153 2.14 17.44 4.75
N THR A 154 1.12 16.69 4.34
CA THR A 154 0.01 17.21 3.53
C THR A 154 -0.86 18.17 4.33
N HIS A 155 -1.19 17.81 5.57
CA HIS A 155 -1.95 18.64 6.49
C HIS A 155 -1.18 19.89 6.93
N LEU A 156 0.11 19.73 7.24
CA LEU A 156 0.97 20.80 7.73
C LEU A 156 1.48 21.65 6.56
N THR A 157 1.03 22.89 6.44
CA THR A 157 1.41 23.79 5.34
C THR A 157 2.72 24.53 5.57
N GLN A 158 2.86 25.19 6.72
CA GLN A 158 4.04 26.01 7.10
C GLN A 158 4.37 25.80 8.57
N PRO A 159 5.64 25.76 8.99
CA PRO A 159 5.96 25.84 10.42
C PRO A 159 5.60 27.24 10.98
N PRO A 160 5.49 27.39 12.31
CA PRO A 160 5.75 26.37 13.32
C PRO A 160 4.44 25.69 13.76
N HIS A 161 4.41 24.36 13.84
CA HIS A 161 3.22 23.60 14.28
C HIS A 161 3.60 22.42 15.19
N THR A 162 2.64 21.97 15.99
CA THR A 162 2.70 20.69 16.73
C THR A 162 1.71 19.67 16.20
N VAL A 163 2.09 18.39 16.34
CA VAL A 163 1.20 17.23 16.19
C VAL A 163 0.96 16.63 17.57
N LEU A 164 -0.29 16.55 17.99
CA LEU A 164 -0.69 15.91 19.25
C LEU A 164 -0.95 14.43 19.01
N LEU A 165 -0.33 13.56 19.82
CA LEU A 165 -0.42 12.10 19.67
C LEU A 165 -0.13 11.36 20.99
N ASP A 166 -0.46 10.06 21.03
CA ASP A 166 -0.07 9.17 22.12
C ASP A 166 1.44 9.01 22.13
N TYR A 167 2.08 9.06 23.30
CA TYR A 167 3.53 8.94 23.44
C TYR A 167 4.12 7.67 22.80
N ARG A 168 3.31 6.62 22.57
CA ARG A 168 3.70 5.34 21.94
C ARG A 168 3.50 5.32 20.42
N ALA A 169 2.88 6.34 19.83
CA ALA A 169 2.43 6.31 18.44
C ALA A 169 3.57 6.04 17.46
N HIS A 170 3.31 5.21 16.45
CA HIS A 170 4.28 4.77 15.46
C HIS A 170 4.93 5.95 14.73
N VAL A 171 4.12 6.92 14.32
CA VAL A 171 4.57 8.15 13.64
C VAL A 171 5.60 8.97 14.41
N HIS A 172 5.70 8.74 15.72
CA HIS A 172 6.70 9.36 16.59
C HIS A 172 7.85 8.40 16.94
N CYS A 173 7.54 7.20 17.46
CA CYS A 173 8.53 6.29 18.02
C CYS A 173 9.30 5.46 16.98
N TRP A 174 8.66 5.11 15.86
CA TRP A 174 9.10 4.03 14.98
C TRP A 174 9.35 4.49 13.54
N GLU A 175 9.47 5.80 13.33
CA GLU A 175 9.71 6.42 12.02
C GLU A 175 10.97 7.29 12.01
N THR A 176 11.94 6.96 12.88
CA THR A 176 13.28 7.59 12.93
C THR A 176 13.22 9.12 13.11
N GLY A 177 12.20 9.62 13.82
CA GLY A 177 12.01 11.06 13.95
C GLY A 177 11.79 11.76 12.60
N ALA A 178 11.13 11.10 11.63
CA ALA A 178 10.88 11.68 10.31
C ALA A 178 10.04 12.96 10.37
N MET A 179 9.15 13.09 11.35
CA MET A 179 8.20 14.21 11.45
C MET A 179 8.88 15.60 11.50
N PRO A 180 9.85 15.88 12.39
CA PRO A 180 10.56 17.17 12.37
C PRO A 180 11.34 17.40 11.07
N VAL A 181 11.91 16.36 10.45
CA VAL A 181 12.71 16.48 9.23
C VAL A 181 11.83 16.74 8.00
N MET A 182 10.75 15.97 7.85
CA MET A 182 9.91 15.99 6.66
C MET A 182 8.79 17.01 6.74
N SER A 183 8.27 17.27 7.95
CA SER A 183 7.09 18.11 8.18
C SER A 183 7.37 19.39 8.96
N GLN A 184 8.59 19.60 9.47
CA GLN A 184 8.98 20.79 10.25
C GLN A 184 8.03 21.05 11.42
N ALA A 185 7.52 19.97 12.02
CA ALA A 185 6.60 20.02 13.14
C ALA A 185 7.22 19.36 14.38
N ALA A 186 6.96 19.97 15.53
CA ALA A 186 7.23 19.38 16.81
C ALA A 186 6.07 18.44 17.21
N VAL A 187 6.24 17.71 18.31
CA VAL A 187 5.27 16.73 18.78
C VAL A 187 4.83 17.11 20.20
N THR A 188 3.52 17.11 20.42
CA THR A 188 2.93 17.14 21.76
C THR A 188 2.58 15.71 22.15
N GLN A 189 3.49 15.06 22.88
CA GLN A 189 3.28 13.70 23.34
C GLN A 189 2.35 13.69 24.55
N VAL A 190 1.38 12.78 24.53
CA VAL A 190 0.39 12.64 25.60
C VAL A 190 0.39 11.22 26.13
N HIS A 191 0.44 11.10 27.46
CA HIS A 191 0.21 9.84 28.14
C HIS A 191 -1.29 9.68 28.42
N PRO A 192 -1.96 8.67 27.86
CA PRO A 192 -3.40 8.50 28.07
C PRO A 192 -3.70 8.20 29.53
N LYS A 193 -4.69 8.90 30.11
CA LYS A 193 -5.05 8.73 31.51
C LYS A 193 -5.52 7.32 31.86
N ASN A 194 -6.13 6.62 30.91
CA ASN A 194 -6.61 5.24 31.07
C ASN A 194 -5.52 4.19 30.78
N GLY A 195 -4.32 4.57 30.33
CA GLY A 195 -3.22 3.67 29.96
C GLY A 195 -3.40 2.90 28.64
N LEU A 196 -4.54 3.04 27.96
CA LEU A 196 -4.92 2.26 26.79
C LEU A 196 -4.84 3.07 25.50
N HIS A 197 -5.53 4.21 25.45
CA HIS A 197 -5.66 5.08 24.28
C HIS A 197 -6.01 6.51 24.71
N LEU A 198 -5.72 7.51 23.88
CA LEU A 198 -6.05 8.90 24.19
C LEU A 198 -7.55 9.09 24.40
N THR A 199 -7.93 9.76 25.49
CA THR A 199 -9.31 10.17 25.76
C THR A 199 -9.56 11.62 25.31
N LEU A 200 -10.83 12.00 25.17
CA LEU A 200 -11.20 13.40 24.86
C LEU A 200 -10.59 14.39 25.86
N GLU A 201 -10.59 14.05 27.15
CA GLU A 201 -10.03 14.92 28.20
C GLU A 201 -8.50 15.04 28.09
N ASP A 202 -7.82 13.98 27.67
CA ASP A 202 -6.39 14.04 27.37
C ASP A 202 -6.11 15.00 26.21
N VAL A 203 -6.92 14.95 25.15
CA VAL A 203 -6.79 15.86 23.99
C VAL A 203 -7.08 17.31 24.38
N LYS A 204 -8.21 17.58 25.05
CA LYS A 204 -8.58 18.93 25.53
C LYS A 204 -7.49 19.59 26.37
N LYS A 205 -6.84 18.81 27.23
CA LYS A 205 -5.82 19.31 28.16
C LYS A 205 -4.52 19.72 27.43
N HIS A 206 -4.18 19.07 26.33
CA HIS A 206 -2.87 19.23 25.67
C HIS A 206 -2.94 19.93 24.31
N ILE A 207 -4.14 20.17 23.78
CA ILE A 207 -4.30 20.94 22.54
C ILE A 207 -3.85 22.38 22.75
N ILE A 208 -3.02 22.89 21.85
CA ILE A 208 -2.52 24.26 21.89
C ILE A 208 -3.32 25.06 20.86
N ALA A 209 -4.20 25.94 21.34
CA ALA A 209 -5.16 26.70 20.53
C ALA A 209 -4.48 27.76 19.66
N ASP A 210 -4.03 28.80 20.34
CA ASP A 210 -3.33 29.94 19.77
C ASP A 210 -1.87 29.74 20.16
N GLY A 211 -1.04 29.44 19.16
CA GLY A 211 0.38 29.36 19.42
C GLY A 211 0.87 30.75 19.82
N ASN A 212 1.57 30.85 20.94
CA ASN A 212 2.26 32.10 21.28
C ASN A 212 3.75 31.99 20.91
N ILE A 213 4.51 33.07 21.15
CA ILE A 213 5.95 33.09 20.86
C ILE A 213 6.75 31.97 21.56
N HIS A 214 6.19 31.33 22.59
CA HIS A 214 6.79 30.22 23.33
C HIS A 214 6.32 28.84 22.85
N PHE A 215 5.08 28.71 22.34
CA PHE A 215 4.47 27.42 22.05
C PHE A 215 3.81 27.41 20.66
N PRO A 216 4.24 26.53 19.74
CA PRO A 216 3.58 26.40 18.45
C PRO A 216 2.18 25.77 18.56
N PRO A 217 1.21 26.21 17.74
CA PRO A 217 -0.16 25.71 17.82
C PRO A 217 -0.27 24.26 17.33
N THR A 218 -1.26 23.54 17.85
CA THR A 218 -1.60 22.21 17.35
C THR A 218 -2.37 22.34 16.04
N ARG A 219 -1.92 21.62 15.00
CA ARG A 219 -2.60 21.61 13.69
C ARG A 219 -2.98 20.22 13.21
N VAL A 220 -2.47 19.18 13.87
CA VAL A 220 -2.89 17.79 13.62
C VAL A 220 -3.02 17.07 14.95
N VAL A 221 -4.12 16.33 15.13
CA VAL A 221 -4.24 15.27 16.13
C VAL A 221 -4.11 13.95 15.40
N SER A 222 -3.08 13.18 15.74
CA SER A 222 -2.79 11.88 15.13
C SER A 222 -3.12 10.77 16.12
N LEU A 223 -4.13 9.97 15.79
CA LEU A 223 -4.50 8.78 16.54
C LEU A 223 -3.99 7.52 15.82
N GLU A 224 -3.93 6.40 16.53
CA GLU A 224 -3.51 5.11 16.00
C GLU A 224 -4.52 4.04 16.41
N ASN A 225 -4.97 3.22 15.46
CA ASN A 225 -5.85 2.09 15.77
C ASN A 225 -5.54 0.87 14.87
N SER A 226 -5.15 -0.27 15.43
CA SER A 226 -4.82 -0.52 16.85
C SER A 226 -3.48 0.11 17.27
N LEU A 227 -3.34 0.50 18.54
CA LEU A 227 -2.07 0.94 19.13
C LEU A 227 -1.50 -0.16 20.02
N SER A 228 -0.40 -0.81 19.61
CA SER A 228 0.19 -1.94 20.37
C SER A 228 -0.84 -3.03 20.77
N GLY A 229 -1.82 -3.28 19.90
CA GLY A 229 -2.90 -4.25 20.13
C GLY A 229 -4.09 -3.72 20.95
N THR A 230 -4.05 -2.49 21.49
CA THR A 230 -5.23 -1.86 22.07
C THR A 230 -6.12 -1.25 21.00
N ILE A 231 -7.43 -1.31 21.23
CA ILE A 231 -8.44 -0.72 20.35
C ILE A 231 -8.80 0.65 20.89
N LEU A 232 -8.74 1.68 20.04
CA LEU A 232 -9.43 2.95 20.27
C LEU A 232 -10.90 2.76 19.89
N PRO A 233 -11.85 2.77 20.85
CA PRO A 233 -13.26 2.53 20.53
C PRO A 233 -13.83 3.61 19.62
N LEU A 234 -14.75 3.25 18.72
CA LEU A 234 -15.41 4.18 17.80
C LEU A 234 -16.07 5.34 18.53
N LYS A 235 -16.67 5.09 19.70
CA LYS A 235 -17.29 6.12 20.53
C LYS A 235 -16.28 7.22 20.88
N ASP A 236 -15.12 6.83 21.38
CA ASP A 236 -14.08 7.77 21.84
C ASP A 236 -13.44 8.48 20.64
N ALA A 237 -13.23 7.76 19.52
CA ALA A 237 -12.76 8.35 18.27
C ALA A 237 -13.71 9.43 17.73
N LYS A 238 -15.04 9.20 17.81
CA LYS A 238 -16.06 10.19 17.43
C LYS A 238 -16.03 11.41 18.35
N GLU A 239 -16.02 11.21 19.66
CA GLU A 239 -15.97 12.30 20.64
C GLU A 239 -14.73 13.20 20.46
N ILE A 240 -13.55 12.59 20.21
CA ILE A 240 -12.32 13.34 19.91
C ILE A 240 -12.44 14.06 18.57
N SER A 241 -12.92 13.38 17.53
CA SER A 241 -13.06 13.96 16.19
C SER A 241 -13.97 15.18 16.19
N ASP A 242 -15.14 15.07 16.82
CA ASP A 242 -16.13 16.13 16.91
C ASP A 242 -15.57 17.33 17.66
N PHE A 243 -14.84 17.12 18.75
CA PHE A 243 -14.18 18.21 19.47
C PHE A 243 -13.08 18.88 18.64
N VAL A 244 -12.17 18.10 18.06
CA VAL A 244 -10.97 18.62 17.36
C VAL A 244 -11.36 19.40 16.10
N ARG A 245 -12.31 18.89 15.31
CA ARG A 245 -12.74 19.55 14.06
C ARG A 245 -13.52 20.83 14.29
N ASN A 246 -14.20 20.94 15.43
CA ASN A 246 -14.91 22.15 15.85
C ASN A 246 -14.08 23.03 16.79
N PHE A 247 -12.81 22.69 17.02
CA PHE A 247 -11.94 23.47 17.89
C PHE A 247 -11.66 24.83 17.24
N PRO A 248 -11.82 25.95 17.98
CA PRO A 248 -11.61 27.28 17.42
C PRO A 248 -10.14 27.47 17.05
N VAL A 249 -9.90 28.03 15.87
CA VAL A 249 -8.58 28.43 15.37
C VAL A 249 -8.63 29.89 14.92
N GLU A 250 -7.48 30.55 14.89
CA GLU A 250 -7.36 31.93 14.40
C GLU A 250 -7.96 32.11 13.00
N GLU A 251 -8.44 33.34 12.72
CA GLU A 251 -9.04 33.66 11.42
C GLU A 251 -8.04 33.44 10.28
N GLY A 252 -8.46 32.71 9.25
CA GLY A 252 -7.61 32.37 8.10
C GLY A 252 -6.83 31.05 8.25
N GLU A 253 -6.76 30.48 9.45
CA GLU A 253 -6.17 29.16 9.69
C GLU A 253 -7.13 28.04 9.30
N LYS A 254 -6.57 26.86 9.00
CA LYS A 254 -7.38 25.66 8.73
C LYS A 254 -7.81 25.01 10.03
N PRO A 255 -8.99 24.35 10.07
CA PRO A 255 -9.35 23.48 11.17
C PRO A 255 -8.26 22.46 11.46
N ILE A 256 -8.11 22.10 12.75
CA ILE A 256 -7.15 21.09 13.18
C ILE A 256 -7.53 19.76 12.53
N ALA A 257 -6.57 19.15 11.83
CA ALA A 257 -6.81 17.93 11.10
C ALA A 257 -6.76 16.70 12.01
N MET A 258 -7.63 15.73 11.73
CA MET A 258 -7.61 14.41 12.33
C MET A 258 -6.90 13.43 11.38
N HIS A 259 -5.80 12.83 11.83
CA HIS A 259 -5.11 11.75 11.12
C HIS A 259 -5.22 10.43 11.90
N LEU A 260 -5.41 9.34 11.17
CA LEU A 260 -5.34 7.98 11.72
C LEU A 260 -4.19 7.20 11.09
N ASP A 261 -3.26 6.75 11.92
CA ASP A 261 -2.45 5.57 11.60
C ASP A 261 -3.34 4.33 11.79
N GLY A 262 -3.84 3.82 10.66
CA GLY A 262 -4.71 2.68 10.57
C GLY A 262 -3.98 1.42 10.11
N ALA A 263 -2.71 1.26 10.50
CA ALA A 263 -1.89 0.11 10.10
C ALA A 263 -2.55 -1.26 10.34
N ARG A 264 -3.43 -1.35 11.35
CA ARG A 264 -4.21 -2.55 11.72
C ARG A 264 -5.70 -2.21 11.91
N LEU A 265 -6.20 -1.28 11.10
CA LEU A 265 -7.56 -0.77 11.27
C LEU A 265 -8.63 -1.84 11.03
N PHE A 266 -8.42 -2.73 10.07
CA PHE A 266 -9.35 -3.82 9.79
C PHE A 266 -9.50 -4.76 10.99
N ASP A 267 -8.39 -5.12 11.64
CA ASP A 267 -8.41 -5.96 12.84
C ASP A 267 -9.17 -5.28 13.99
N ALA A 268 -8.90 -4.00 14.23
CA ALA A 268 -9.55 -3.24 15.30
C ALA A 268 -11.06 -3.10 15.09
N VAL A 269 -11.48 -2.75 13.87
CA VAL A 269 -12.90 -2.59 13.50
C VAL A 269 -13.64 -3.92 13.55
N ALA A 270 -13.01 -5.01 13.08
CA ALA A 270 -13.58 -6.34 13.16
C ALA A 270 -13.72 -6.82 14.61
N ALA A 271 -12.72 -6.56 15.46
CA ALA A 271 -12.74 -6.93 16.87
C ALA A 271 -13.77 -6.13 17.69
N GLU A 272 -13.95 -4.83 17.39
CA GLU A 272 -14.99 -4.01 18.01
C GLU A 272 -16.40 -4.34 17.46
N GLY A 273 -16.49 -4.87 16.23
CA GLY A 273 -17.76 -5.17 15.57
C GLY A 273 -18.46 -3.93 15.01
N VAL A 274 -17.71 -2.93 14.58
CA VAL A 274 -18.24 -1.65 14.07
C VAL A 274 -18.08 -1.50 12.55
N SER A 275 -18.71 -0.49 11.97
CA SER A 275 -18.58 -0.20 10.54
C SER A 275 -17.25 0.51 10.24
N LEU A 276 -16.45 -0.03 9.31
CA LEU A 276 -15.22 0.60 8.85
C LEU A 276 -15.49 2.00 8.29
N LYS A 277 -16.59 2.18 7.57
CA LYS A 277 -16.99 3.46 6.97
C LYS A 277 -17.29 4.50 8.05
N GLU A 278 -18.02 4.11 9.09
CA GLU A 278 -18.30 4.98 10.23
C GLU A 278 -17.04 5.34 11.02
N TYR A 279 -16.14 4.37 11.22
CA TYR A 279 -14.87 4.63 11.89
C TYR A 279 -14.00 5.60 11.09
N CYS A 280 -13.85 5.35 9.79
CA CYS A 280 -13.11 6.21 8.88
C CYS A 280 -13.68 7.64 8.84
N ALA A 281 -14.98 7.85 9.03
CA ALA A 281 -15.61 9.17 9.01
C ALA A 281 -15.01 10.13 10.07
N CYS A 282 -14.47 9.61 11.17
CA CYS A 282 -13.84 10.38 12.25
C CYS A 282 -12.52 11.07 11.85
N PHE A 283 -11.94 10.73 10.69
CA PHE A 283 -10.60 11.20 10.31
C PHE A 283 -10.59 11.92 8.97
N ASP A 284 -9.69 12.89 8.78
CA ASP A 284 -9.54 13.62 7.51
C ASP A 284 -8.58 12.89 6.56
N SER A 285 -7.61 12.18 7.13
CA SER A 285 -6.73 11.26 6.41
C SER A 285 -6.44 10.00 7.21
N ILE A 286 -6.29 8.88 6.50
CA ILE A 286 -6.01 7.58 7.11
C ILE A 286 -4.93 6.90 6.30
N SER A 287 -3.92 6.34 6.97
CA SER A 287 -2.91 5.47 6.37
C SER A 287 -3.23 4.02 6.74
N ILE A 288 -3.55 3.18 5.76
CA ILE A 288 -3.94 1.77 5.95
C ILE A 288 -2.83 0.88 5.41
N CYS A 289 -2.26 0.03 6.25
CA CYS A 289 -1.19 -0.87 5.83
C CYS A 289 -1.76 -2.13 5.19
N LEU A 290 -1.20 -2.55 4.06
CA LEU A 290 -1.57 -3.82 3.39
C LEU A 290 -0.60 -4.96 3.75
N ALA A 291 0.60 -4.61 4.22
CA ALA A 291 1.72 -5.53 4.43
C ALA A 291 1.87 -6.01 5.88
N LYS A 292 0.74 -6.31 6.52
CA LYS A 292 0.63 -6.84 7.88
C LYS A 292 -0.36 -8.02 7.88
N GLY A 293 -1.35 -8.03 8.77
CA GLY A 293 -2.40 -9.06 8.82
C GLY A 293 -3.13 -9.32 7.48
N LEU A 294 -3.20 -8.34 6.58
CA LEU A 294 -3.78 -8.52 5.23
C LEU A 294 -2.90 -9.33 4.27
N GLY A 295 -1.62 -9.55 4.58
CA GLY A 295 -0.73 -10.47 3.86
C GLY A 295 -0.18 -9.98 2.51
N ALA A 296 -0.40 -8.72 2.12
CA ALA A 296 0.25 -8.19 0.92
C ALA A 296 1.78 -8.11 1.13
N PRO A 297 2.61 -8.30 0.09
CA PRO A 297 4.06 -8.29 0.25
C PRO A 297 4.61 -6.92 0.66
N MET A 298 3.94 -5.84 0.26
CA MET A 298 4.32 -4.46 0.56
C MET A 298 3.16 -3.50 0.30
N GLY A 299 3.34 -2.24 0.71
CA GLY A 299 2.43 -1.16 0.38
C GLY A 299 1.43 -0.80 1.49
N SER A 300 0.93 0.41 1.35
CA SER A 300 -0.13 1.01 2.15
C SER A 300 -1.03 1.85 1.26
N ILE A 301 -2.25 2.12 1.70
CA ILE A 301 -3.18 3.04 1.04
C ILE A 301 -3.43 4.23 1.96
N ILE A 302 -3.27 5.43 1.42
CA ILE A 302 -3.75 6.66 2.04
C ILE A 302 -5.15 6.93 1.51
N VAL A 303 -6.11 7.21 2.40
CA VAL A 303 -7.46 7.67 2.01
C VAL A 303 -7.77 9.04 2.62
N GLY A 304 -8.56 9.85 1.92
CA GLY A 304 -8.94 11.21 2.35
C GLY A 304 -9.84 11.92 1.35
N SER A 305 -9.95 13.25 1.46
CA SER A 305 -10.66 14.05 0.45
C SER A 305 -9.91 14.12 -0.87
N LYS A 306 -10.61 14.42 -1.97
CA LYS A 306 -9.96 14.60 -3.30
C LYS A 306 -8.88 15.68 -3.27
N LYS A 307 -9.15 16.80 -2.60
CA LYS A 307 -8.20 17.91 -2.44
C LYS A 307 -6.95 17.49 -1.65
N PHE A 308 -7.15 16.72 -0.58
CA PHE A 308 -6.05 16.18 0.22
C PHE A 308 -5.18 15.22 -0.61
N ILE A 309 -5.79 14.23 -1.27
CA ILE A 309 -5.07 13.23 -2.06
C ILE A 309 -4.32 13.86 -3.25
N HIS A 310 -4.90 14.86 -3.90
CA HIS A 310 -4.21 15.60 -4.96
C HIS A 310 -2.91 16.24 -4.46
N ARG A 311 -2.94 16.90 -3.28
CA ARG A 311 -1.74 17.45 -2.66
C ARG A 311 -0.78 16.36 -2.19
N ALA A 312 -1.28 15.27 -1.61
CA ALA A 312 -0.49 14.15 -1.14
C ALA A 312 0.35 13.49 -2.26
N ARG A 313 -0.15 13.46 -3.50
CA ARG A 313 0.60 12.97 -4.67
C ARG A 313 1.90 13.73 -4.93
N LEU A 314 1.93 15.04 -4.66
CA LEU A 314 3.14 15.84 -4.79
C LEU A 314 4.23 15.37 -3.81
N PHE A 315 3.84 15.12 -2.56
CA PHE A 315 4.75 14.60 -1.54
C PHE A 315 5.11 13.14 -1.78
N ARG A 316 4.20 12.31 -2.31
CA ARG A 316 4.54 10.97 -2.78
C ARG A 316 5.66 11.02 -3.81
N LYS A 317 5.58 11.93 -4.78
CA LYS A 317 6.63 12.09 -5.79
C LYS A 317 7.93 12.59 -5.17
N MET A 318 7.87 13.58 -4.29
CA MET A 318 9.02 14.17 -3.61
C MET A 318 9.76 13.17 -2.71
N PHE A 319 9.03 12.32 -1.98
CA PHE A 319 9.59 11.31 -1.07
C PHE A 319 10.01 10.02 -1.79
N GLY A 320 10.04 10.02 -3.12
CA GLY A 320 10.47 8.86 -3.92
C GLY A 320 9.44 7.74 -4.04
N GLY A 321 8.19 7.95 -3.61
CA GLY A 321 7.10 6.97 -3.69
C GLY A 321 6.40 6.86 -5.05
N GLY A 322 6.80 7.67 -6.04
CA GLY A 322 6.25 7.62 -7.39
C GLY A 322 6.90 6.55 -8.26
N THR A 323 6.69 5.27 -7.91
CA THR A 323 7.16 4.11 -8.68
C THR A 323 6.29 3.87 -9.93
N ARG A 324 6.78 3.06 -10.88
CA ARG A 324 6.17 2.91 -12.22
C ARG A 324 5.14 1.76 -12.23
N GLN A 325 5.59 0.53 -12.45
CA GLN A 325 4.75 -0.67 -12.44
C GLN A 325 4.42 -1.10 -11.00
N VAL A 326 3.66 -0.28 -10.28
CA VAL A 326 3.24 -0.52 -8.89
C VAL A 326 2.45 -1.83 -8.77
N CYS A 327 1.76 -2.23 -9.83
CA CYS A 327 1.00 -3.47 -9.95
C CYS A 327 1.77 -4.73 -9.50
N LEU A 328 3.08 -4.79 -9.71
CA LEU A 328 3.97 -5.87 -9.26
C LEU A 328 4.04 -5.98 -7.74
N HIS A 329 3.59 -4.96 -7.02
CA HIS A 329 3.52 -4.90 -5.57
C HIS A 329 2.09 -5.09 -5.07
N LEU A 330 1.12 -5.10 -5.99
CA LEU A 330 -0.28 -5.32 -5.70
C LEU A 330 -0.58 -6.80 -5.81
N ALA A 331 -0.55 -7.47 -4.67
CA ALA A 331 -1.44 -8.61 -4.56
C ALA A 331 -2.87 -8.07 -4.77
N ARG A 332 -3.68 -8.77 -5.56
CA ARG A 332 -5.14 -8.54 -5.66
C ARG A 332 -5.84 -8.93 -4.34
N THR A 333 -5.12 -8.82 -3.23
CA THR A 333 -5.45 -9.20 -1.85
C THR A 333 -6.79 -8.67 -1.41
N VAL A 334 -7.15 -7.49 -1.89
CA VAL A 334 -8.38 -6.80 -1.46
C VAL A 334 -9.63 -7.34 -2.15
N TYR A 335 -9.51 -8.23 -3.16
CA TYR A 335 -10.68 -8.96 -3.67
C TYR A 335 -11.05 -10.19 -2.84
N PHE A 336 -10.08 -10.83 -2.16
CA PHE A 336 -10.30 -12.10 -1.46
C PHE A 336 -10.28 -12.00 0.06
N ALA A 337 -9.62 -10.99 0.65
CA ALA A 337 -9.51 -10.87 2.11
C ALA A 337 -10.72 -10.20 2.80
N ILE A 338 -11.72 -9.75 2.04
CA ILE A 338 -12.86 -8.96 2.56
C ILE A 338 -14.21 -9.56 2.08
N TYR A 339 -14.26 -10.88 1.84
CA TYR A 339 -15.50 -11.63 1.66
C TYR A 339 -15.55 -12.81 2.63
#